data_AF-A0A9D1TX93-F1
#
_entry.id   AF-A0A9D1TX93-F1
#
_cell.length_a   1.000
_cell.length_b   1.000
_cell.length_c   1.000
_cell.angle_alpha   90.00
_cell.angle_beta   90.00
_cell.angle_gamma   90.00
#
_symmetry.space_group_name_H-M   'P 1'
#
loop_
_entity.id
_entity.type
_entity.pdbx_description
1 polymer ?
#
loop_
_entity_poly.entity_id
_entity_poly.type
_entity_poly.pdbx_seq_one_letter_code
_entity_poly.pdbx_strand_id
1 'polypeptide(L)'
;MNITTSGVISGNTSQVYVIKNPLIFIYNPIAPWDWYTNTGNHNDNLWGDGTGKSAFDPCPKNWRVPPDASTTFGDFASTSTASGLEYTINAGRIYHNMAWFPAGGYRTNGGYGVLSGVGNYGYYWSAMIGGTSARTLYFNLSTLLSSSTGRRAGGFSVRCVQE
;
A
#
# COMPACT_ATOMS: atom_id res chain seq x y z
N MET A 1 19.70 -3.69 -11.92
CA MET A 1 18.94 -4.83 -11.34
C MET A 1 17.64 -4.93 -12.11
N ASN A 2 17.50 -5.94 -12.99
CA ASN A 2 16.24 -6.16 -13.70
C ASN A 2 15.29 -6.90 -12.77
N ILE A 3 14.38 -6.17 -12.13
CA ILE A 3 13.32 -6.76 -11.30
C ILE A 3 12.21 -7.22 -12.26
N THR A 4 12.33 -8.44 -12.78
CA THR A 4 11.22 -9.11 -13.47
C THR A 4 10.32 -9.72 -12.41
N THR A 5 9.02 -9.42 -12.42
CA THR A 5 8.05 -10.03 -11.48
C THR A 5 8.04 -11.54 -11.67
N SER A 6 8.34 -12.33 -10.63
CA SER A 6 8.50 -13.80 -10.69
C SER A 6 7.17 -14.57 -10.77
N GLY A 7 6.13 -13.95 -11.34
CA GLY A 7 4.80 -14.55 -11.49
C GLY A 7 3.77 -14.04 -10.47
N VAL A 8 2.55 -14.54 -10.62
CA VAL A 8 1.40 -14.22 -9.78
C VAL A 8 0.76 -15.53 -9.33
N ILE A 9 0.43 -15.64 -8.04
CA ILE A 9 -0.27 -16.81 -7.50
C ILE A 9 -1.53 -16.42 -6.75
N SER A 10 -2.54 -17.28 -6.78
CA SER A 10 -3.72 -17.17 -5.94
C SER A 10 -3.50 -17.88 -4.62
N GLY A 11 -3.88 -17.26 -3.51
CA GLY A 11 -4.20 -18.01 -2.31
C GLY A 11 -3.86 -17.33 -0.99
N ASN A 12 -4.14 -18.08 0.05
CA ASN A 12 -3.68 -17.87 1.41
C ASN A 12 -2.32 -18.59 1.55
N THR A 13 -1.27 -17.86 1.91
CA THR A 13 0.09 -18.39 2.00
C THR A 13 0.70 -18.19 3.37
N SER A 14 1.58 -19.10 3.78
CA SER A 14 2.28 -18.97 5.06
C SER A 14 3.37 -17.91 5.01
N GLN A 15 3.75 -17.38 6.18
CA GLN A 15 4.90 -16.47 6.30
C GLN A 15 6.18 -17.10 5.72
N VAL A 16 6.36 -18.41 5.91
CA VAL A 16 7.50 -19.16 5.37
C VAL A 16 7.51 -19.14 3.85
N TYR A 17 6.35 -19.20 3.20
CA TYR A 17 6.24 -19.14 1.75
C TYR A 17 6.66 -17.77 1.20
N VAL A 18 6.13 -16.67 1.75
CA VAL A 18 6.46 -15.31 1.26
C VAL A 18 7.93 -14.95 1.47
N ILE A 19 8.54 -15.38 2.57
CA ILE A 19 9.99 -15.19 2.81
C ILE A 19 10.82 -15.87 1.71
N LYS A 20 10.40 -17.06 1.25
CA LYS A 20 11.10 -17.82 0.20
C LYS A 20 10.81 -17.31 -1.21
N ASN A 21 9.74 -16.52 -1.41
CA ASN A 21 9.27 -16.09 -2.72
C ASN A 21 9.00 -14.58 -2.77
N PRO A 22 9.98 -13.71 -2.44
CA PRO A 22 9.75 -12.27 -2.25
C PRO A 22 9.37 -11.50 -3.53
N LEU A 23 9.49 -12.13 -4.70
CA LEU A 23 9.21 -11.51 -6.01
C LEU A 23 7.89 -11.98 -6.64
N ILE A 24 7.14 -12.85 -5.96
CA ILE A 24 5.84 -13.33 -6.41
C ILE A 24 4.74 -12.45 -5.82
N PHE A 25 3.86 -11.92 -6.67
CA PHE A 25 2.66 -11.25 -6.18
C PHE A 25 1.61 -12.28 -5.78
N ILE A 26 1.10 -12.16 -4.56
CA ILE A 26 0.09 -13.06 -4.00
C ILE A 26 -1.23 -12.30 -3.93
N TYR A 27 -2.20 -12.75 -4.72
CA TYR A 27 -3.56 -12.20 -4.68
C TYR A 27 -4.50 -13.19 -4.00
N ASN A 28 -5.57 -12.69 -3.40
CA ASN A 28 -6.62 -13.52 -2.83
C ASN A 28 -8.01 -12.92 -3.15
N PRO A 29 -8.80 -13.57 -4.04
CA PRO A 29 -10.11 -13.08 -4.43
C PRO A 29 -11.20 -13.40 -3.39
N ILE A 30 -10.90 -14.22 -2.38
CA ILE A 30 -11.86 -14.68 -1.38
C ILE A 30 -11.84 -13.74 -0.17
N ALA A 31 -13.02 -13.35 0.33
CA ALA A 31 -13.14 -12.56 1.56
C ALA A 31 -12.42 -13.30 2.73
N PRO A 32 -11.65 -12.59 3.58
CA PRO A 32 -11.55 -11.13 3.71
C PRO A 32 -10.55 -10.43 2.76
N TRP A 33 -10.08 -11.07 1.69
CA TRP A 33 -9.12 -10.53 0.73
C TRP A 33 -7.76 -10.23 1.35
N ASP A 34 -7.27 -11.19 2.13
CA ASP A 34 -5.98 -11.16 2.80
C ASP A 34 -5.05 -12.23 2.18
N TRP A 35 -3.78 -11.89 1.96
CA TRP A 35 -2.81 -12.77 1.29
C TRP A 35 -2.17 -13.79 2.25
N TYR A 36 -2.25 -13.52 3.56
CA TYR A 36 -1.72 -14.32 4.64
C TYR A 36 -2.74 -15.32 5.19
N THR A 37 -4.03 -15.01 5.14
CA THR A 37 -5.10 -15.89 5.61
C THR A 37 -6.42 -15.67 4.87
N ASN A 38 -7.29 -16.68 4.83
CA ASN A 38 -8.71 -16.53 4.48
C ASN A 38 -9.65 -16.81 5.67
N THR A 39 -9.09 -17.11 6.84
CA THR A 39 -9.83 -17.22 8.11
C THR A 39 -9.56 -15.95 8.92
N GLY A 40 -10.43 -15.57 9.86
CA GLY A 40 -10.31 -14.29 10.58
C GLY A 40 -8.97 -14.02 11.31
N ASN A 41 -8.08 -15.01 11.40
CA ASN A 41 -6.76 -14.92 12.03
C ASN A 41 -5.69 -14.40 11.04
N HIS A 42 -5.62 -13.09 10.83
CA HIS A 42 -4.60 -12.42 10.03
C HIS A 42 -3.43 -11.94 10.90
N ASN A 43 -2.29 -11.60 10.29
CA ASN A 43 -1.13 -11.08 11.03
C ASN A 43 -1.09 -9.55 10.95
N ASP A 44 -1.56 -8.91 12.02
CA ASP A 44 -1.60 -7.44 12.14
C ASP A 44 -0.25 -6.79 12.35
N ASN A 45 0.71 -7.53 12.89
CA ASN A 45 2.00 -6.99 13.28
C ASN A 45 3.07 -7.19 12.20
N LEU A 46 2.66 -7.50 10.95
CA LEU A 46 3.59 -7.94 9.92
C LEU A 46 4.61 -6.86 9.54
N TRP A 47 4.23 -5.58 9.47
CA TRP A 47 5.16 -4.46 9.28
C TRP A 47 5.46 -3.70 10.58
N GLY A 48 4.99 -4.23 11.71
CA GLY A 48 5.01 -3.55 13.00
C GLY A 48 3.60 -3.33 13.55
N ASP A 49 3.53 -2.74 14.73
CA ASP A 49 2.30 -2.54 15.52
C ASP A 49 1.88 -1.06 15.60
N GLY A 50 2.40 -0.23 14.68
CA GLY A 50 2.24 1.23 14.73
C GLY A 50 3.20 1.93 15.71
N THR A 51 3.84 1.22 16.64
CA THR A 51 4.82 1.80 17.57
C THR A 51 6.26 1.55 17.14
N GLY A 52 6.56 0.38 16.58
CA GLY A 52 7.87 0.05 16.00
C GLY A 52 7.77 -0.78 14.72
N LYS A 53 8.84 -0.82 13.92
CA LYS A 53 8.91 -1.67 12.72
C LYS A 53 9.26 -3.11 13.07
N SER A 54 8.72 -4.06 12.31
CA SER A 54 9.08 -5.48 12.43
C SER A 54 10.28 -5.84 11.55
N ALA A 55 10.74 -7.09 11.64
CA ALA A 55 11.73 -7.65 10.71
C ALA A 55 11.22 -7.81 9.26
N PHE A 56 9.91 -7.66 9.01
CA PHE A 56 9.31 -7.78 7.67
C PHE A 56 8.86 -6.44 7.10
N ASP A 57 9.10 -5.34 7.82
CA ASP A 57 8.94 -4.00 7.29
C ASP A 57 9.95 -3.78 6.15
N PRO A 58 9.50 -3.46 4.92
CA PRO A 58 10.36 -3.36 3.74
C PRO A 58 11.25 -2.11 3.72
N CYS A 59 11.09 -1.18 4.66
CA CYS A 59 11.87 0.04 4.69
C CYS A 59 13.28 -0.19 5.23
N PRO A 60 14.28 0.60 4.80
CA PRO A 60 15.64 0.49 5.30
C PRO A 60 15.74 0.85 6.78
N LYS A 61 16.91 0.60 7.39
CA LYS A 61 17.19 1.02 8.78
C LYS A 61 16.97 2.53 8.96
N ASN A 62 16.41 2.94 10.09
CA ASN A 62 16.00 4.31 10.43
C ASN A 62 14.78 4.82 9.64
N TRP A 63 14.12 3.94 8.90
CA TRP A 63 12.88 4.21 8.17
C TRP A 63 11.89 3.07 8.40
N ARG A 64 10.60 3.38 8.36
CA ARG A 64 9.50 2.42 8.55
C ARG A 64 8.37 2.68 7.58
N VAL A 65 7.53 1.68 7.36
CA VAL A 65 6.21 1.89 6.75
C VAL A 65 5.44 2.88 7.64
N PRO A 66 4.69 3.84 7.06
CA PRO A 66 3.85 4.77 7.80
C PRO A 66 3.07 4.04 8.90
N PRO A 67 3.23 4.40 10.19
CA PRO A 67 2.59 3.68 11.29
C PRO A 67 1.07 3.72 11.17
N ASP A 68 0.52 4.90 10.90
CA ASP A 68 -0.89 5.12 10.63
C ASP A 68 -1.06 6.17 9.54
N ALA A 69 -1.82 5.83 8.50
CA ALA A 69 -2.14 6.76 7.43
C ALA A 69 -2.86 8.02 7.93
N SER A 70 -3.72 7.89 8.95
CA SER A 70 -4.53 9.02 9.44
C SER A 70 -3.70 10.13 10.07
N THR A 71 -2.61 9.77 10.75
CA THR A 71 -1.68 10.72 11.37
C THR A 71 -0.55 11.09 10.42
N THR A 72 0.06 10.10 9.75
CA THR A 72 1.21 10.31 8.85
C THR A 72 0.85 11.15 7.63
N PHE A 73 -0.37 11.02 7.12
CA PHE A 73 -0.86 11.76 5.97
C PHE A 73 -2.04 12.68 6.32
N GLY A 74 -2.26 12.96 7.61
CA GLY A 74 -3.46 13.67 8.09
C GLY A 74 -3.67 15.05 7.47
N ASP A 75 -2.58 15.73 7.12
CA ASP A 75 -2.56 17.05 6.48
C ASP A 75 -2.36 16.99 4.96
N PHE A 76 -2.34 15.80 4.35
CA PHE A 76 -2.07 15.65 2.92
C PHE A 76 -3.06 16.44 2.07
N ALA A 77 -4.34 16.51 2.46
CA ALA A 77 -5.33 17.30 1.75
C ALA A 77 -4.99 18.79 1.70
N SER A 78 -4.48 19.37 2.79
CA SER A 78 -4.18 20.80 2.89
C SER A 78 -2.78 21.17 2.38
N THR A 79 -1.85 20.22 2.36
CA THR A 79 -0.46 20.44 1.93
C THR A 79 -0.18 19.88 0.54
N SER A 80 -1.17 19.23 -0.08
CA SER A 80 -1.04 18.78 -1.46
C SER A 80 -1.23 19.92 -2.45
N THR A 81 -0.18 20.19 -3.23
CA THR A 81 -0.27 21.00 -4.44
C THR A 81 -0.61 20.07 -5.59
N ALA A 82 -1.89 20.05 -5.92
CA ALA A 82 -2.38 19.58 -7.19
C ALA A 82 -3.55 20.47 -7.55
N SER A 83 -3.26 21.60 -8.19
CA SER A 83 -4.31 22.26 -8.99
C SER A 83 -4.78 21.24 -10.03
N GLY A 84 -6.06 21.25 -10.44
CA GLY A 84 -6.63 20.23 -11.33
C GLY A 84 -5.84 19.98 -12.62
N LEU A 85 -5.03 20.96 -13.05
CA LEU A 85 -4.09 20.90 -14.18
C LEU A 85 -2.77 20.13 -13.89
N GLU A 86 -2.25 20.16 -12.65
CA GLU A 86 -1.04 19.41 -12.28
C GLU A 86 -1.28 17.90 -12.19
N TYR A 87 -2.46 17.48 -11.73
CA TYR A 87 -2.82 16.06 -11.65
C TYR A 87 -3.01 15.44 -13.04
N THR A 88 -3.61 16.17 -13.99
CA THR A 88 -3.89 15.69 -15.35
C THR A 88 -2.63 15.46 -16.17
N ILE A 89 -1.54 16.20 -15.89
CA ILE A 89 -0.28 16.11 -16.65
C ILE A 89 0.68 15.12 -16.01
N ASN A 90 0.77 15.09 -14.67
CA ASN A 90 1.84 14.34 -13.99
C ASN A 90 1.38 13.01 -13.41
N ALA A 91 0.08 12.70 -13.35
CA ALA A 91 -0.43 11.46 -12.78
C ALA A 91 0.07 11.24 -11.34
N GLY A 92 -0.26 12.14 -10.42
CA GLY A 92 0.14 12.06 -9.01
C GLY A 92 -0.06 13.38 -8.25
N ARG A 93 0.46 13.46 -7.03
CA ARG A 93 0.34 14.63 -6.14
C ARG A 93 1.67 14.97 -5.48
N ILE A 94 1.94 16.25 -5.28
CA ILE A 94 3.09 16.70 -4.47
C ILE A 94 2.61 16.90 -3.02
N TYR A 95 3.38 16.43 -2.04
CA TYR A 95 3.15 16.59 -0.60
C TYR A 95 4.19 17.56 -0.02
N HIS A 96 3.74 18.62 0.68
CA HIS A 96 4.57 19.71 1.22
C HIS A 96 5.51 20.40 0.22
N ASN A 97 5.17 20.41 -1.08
CA ASN A 97 6.09 20.89 -2.13
C ASN A 97 7.47 20.19 -2.15
N MET A 98 7.58 19.01 -1.55
CA MET A 98 8.85 18.31 -1.31
C MET A 98 8.85 16.89 -1.87
N ALA A 99 7.75 16.16 -1.71
CA ALA A 99 7.67 14.75 -2.05
C ALA A 99 6.64 14.50 -3.15
N TRP A 100 7.06 13.87 -4.24
CA TRP A 100 6.16 13.43 -5.31
C TRP A 100 5.55 12.06 -5.01
N PHE A 101 4.22 11.96 -4.98
CA PHE A 101 3.45 10.73 -4.85
C PHE A 101 2.79 10.39 -6.19
N PRO A 102 3.35 9.45 -6.99
CA PRO A 102 2.73 9.04 -8.24
C PRO A 102 1.39 8.32 -8.02
N ALA A 103 0.48 8.50 -8.97
CA ALA A 103 -0.70 7.65 -9.18
C ALA A 103 -0.26 6.34 -9.88
N GLY A 104 0.57 5.56 -9.19
CA GLY A 104 1.17 4.33 -9.72
C GLY A 104 0.17 3.19 -9.97
N GLY A 105 -1.10 3.38 -9.62
CA GLY A 105 -2.11 2.34 -9.66
C GLY A 105 -1.93 1.31 -8.55
N TYR A 106 -2.46 0.12 -8.78
CA TYR A 106 -2.39 -0.98 -7.84
C TYR A 106 -2.52 -2.34 -8.54
N ARG A 107 -2.00 -3.40 -7.90
CA ARG A 107 -2.32 -4.78 -8.29
C ARG A 107 -3.60 -5.23 -7.61
N THR A 108 -4.52 -5.78 -8.38
CA THR A 108 -5.84 -6.19 -7.88
C THR A 108 -5.74 -7.38 -6.92
N ASN A 109 -6.51 -7.36 -5.84
CA ASN A 109 -6.56 -8.51 -4.93
C ASN A 109 -7.28 -9.73 -5.55
N GLY A 110 -8.06 -9.53 -6.61
CA GLY A 110 -8.68 -10.57 -7.44
C GLY A 110 -8.18 -10.49 -8.89
N GLY A 111 -8.75 -11.28 -9.80
CA GLY A 111 -8.46 -11.17 -11.24
C GLY A 111 -6.97 -11.31 -11.58
N TYR A 112 -6.27 -12.26 -10.96
CA TYR A 112 -4.86 -12.58 -11.25
C TYR A 112 -3.87 -11.43 -10.98
N GLY A 113 -4.17 -10.55 -10.01
CA GLY A 113 -3.21 -9.53 -9.59
C GLY A 113 -2.89 -8.48 -10.64
N VAL A 114 -3.74 -8.28 -11.64
CA VAL A 114 -3.49 -7.37 -12.77
C VAL A 114 -3.21 -5.95 -12.26
N LEU A 115 -2.20 -5.31 -12.84
CA LEU A 115 -1.91 -3.90 -12.59
C LEU A 115 -3.02 -3.05 -13.22
N SER A 116 -3.66 -2.23 -12.41
CA SER A 116 -4.82 -1.43 -12.79
C SER A 116 -4.68 0.00 -12.28
N GLY A 117 -5.38 0.93 -12.91
CA GLY A 117 -5.53 2.27 -12.36
C GLY A 117 -4.28 3.16 -12.43
N VAL A 118 -3.25 2.74 -13.16
CA VAL A 118 -2.05 3.53 -13.43
C VAL A 118 -2.45 4.86 -14.05
N GLY A 119 -1.89 5.95 -13.56
CA GLY A 119 -2.23 7.30 -14.00
C GLY A 119 -3.39 7.94 -13.24
N ASN A 120 -4.25 7.13 -12.62
CA ASN A 120 -5.55 7.58 -12.08
C ASN A 120 -5.69 7.42 -10.57
N TYR A 121 -4.99 6.46 -9.96
CA TYR A 121 -5.11 6.17 -8.53
C TYR A 121 -3.75 6.08 -7.86
N GLY A 122 -3.59 6.81 -6.76
CA GLY A 122 -2.51 6.64 -5.80
C GLY A 122 -3.02 5.92 -4.57
N TYR A 123 -2.51 4.72 -4.33
CA TYR A 123 -2.74 3.96 -3.10
C TYR A 123 -1.40 3.73 -2.41
N TYR A 124 -1.33 4.09 -1.13
CA TYR A 124 -0.13 3.93 -0.31
C TYR A 124 -0.45 3.23 0.99
N TRP A 125 0.31 2.18 1.27
CA TRP A 125 0.18 1.39 2.48
C TRP A 125 0.59 2.15 3.75
N SER A 126 -0.07 1.82 4.86
CA SER A 126 0.39 2.07 6.23
C SER A 126 0.34 0.76 7.02
N ALA A 127 0.97 0.72 8.19
CA ALA A 127 0.99 -0.43 9.08
C ALA A 127 -0.27 -0.54 9.96
N MET A 128 -1.15 0.48 9.94
CA MET A 128 -2.35 0.53 10.79
C MET A 128 -3.47 -0.34 10.25
N ILE A 129 -4.18 -0.99 11.17
CA ILE A 129 -5.27 -1.91 10.87
C ILE A 129 -6.63 -1.20 10.87
N GLY A 130 -7.50 -1.59 9.94
CA GLY A 130 -8.87 -1.10 9.79
C GLY A 130 -9.86 -2.27 9.75
N GLY A 131 -9.89 -3.07 10.81
CA GLY A 131 -10.62 -4.35 10.84
C GLY A 131 -9.89 -5.41 10.03
N THR A 132 -10.59 -6.08 9.12
CA THR A 132 -9.96 -7.08 8.22
C THR A 132 -9.13 -6.45 7.09
N SER A 133 -9.17 -5.13 6.94
CA SER A 133 -8.39 -4.35 5.97
C SER A 133 -7.23 -3.62 6.66
N ALA A 134 -6.33 -3.03 5.89
CA ALA A 134 -5.32 -2.09 6.38
C ALA A 134 -5.69 -0.65 6.01
N ARG A 135 -5.15 0.33 6.72
CA ARG A 135 -5.32 1.75 6.41
C ARG A 135 -4.36 2.17 5.31
N THR A 136 -4.83 3.06 4.45
CA THR A 136 -4.08 3.51 3.27
C THR A 136 -4.29 4.99 3.05
N LEU A 137 -3.29 5.67 2.49
CA LEU A 137 -3.52 6.92 1.79
C LEU A 137 -4.11 6.59 0.42
N TYR A 138 -5.17 7.30 0.05
CA TYR A 138 -5.81 7.18 -1.24
C TYR A 138 -5.98 8.54 -1.89
N PHE A 139 -5.69 8.63 -3.19
CA PHE A 139 -6.16 9.74 -3.99
C PHE A 139 -6.42 9.34 -5.44
N ASN A 140 -7.32 10.08 -6.08
CA ASN A 140 -7.50 10.14 -7.52
C ASN A 140 -7.62 11.61 -7.95
N LEU A 141 -8.13 11.88 -9.15
CA LEU A 141 -8.29 13.24 -9.65
C LEU A 141 -9.26 14.11 -8.83
N SER A 142 -10.35 13.52 -8.32
CA SER A 142 -11.43 14.23 -7.62
C SER A 142 -11.39 14.10 -6.09
N THR A 143 -10.61 13.17 -5.57
CA THR A 143 -10.74 12.70 -4.18
C THR A 143 -9.36 12.47 -3.58
N LEU A 144 -9.21 12.88 -2.32
CA LEU A 144 -8.03 12.64 -1.51
C LEU A 144 -8.48 12.26 -0.10
N LEU A 145 -8.10 11.06 0.34
CA LEU A 145 -8.38 10.53 1.67
C LEU A 145 -7.04 10.19 2.33
N SER A 146 -6.68 10.94 3.36
CA SER A 146 -5.49 10.69 4.18
C SER A 146 -5.53 9.32 4.86
N SER A 147 -6.73 8.80 5.13
CA SER A 147 -6.95 7.44 5.63
C SER A 147 -8.20 6.81 5.00
N SER A 148 -7.97 5.83 4.14
CA SER A 148 -8.97 4.95 3.53
C SER A 148 -8.70 3.50 3.89
N THR A 149 -9.58 2.58 3.52
CA THR A 149 -9.40 1.14 3.74
C THR A 149 -8.91 0.42 2.49
N GLY A 150 -7.88 -0.38 2.67
CA GLY A 150 -7.23 -1.17 1.63
C GLY A 150 -7.29 -2.66 1.92
N ARG A 151 -7.72 -3.45 0.93
CA ARG A 151 -7.70 -4.92 1.02
C ARG A 151 -6.26 -5.42 1.07
N ARG A 152 -5.92 -6.22 2.08
CA ARG A 152 -4.53 -6.59 2.36
C ARG A 152 -3.85 -7.34 1.21
N ALA A 153 -4.59 -8.14 0.45
CA ALA A 153 -4.07 -8.81 -0.77
C ALA A 153 -3.94 -7.89 -2.00
N GLY A 154 -4.23 -6.58 -1.87
CA GLY A 154 -3.95 -5.60 -2.91
C GLY A 154 -2.46 -5.24 -2.97
N GLY A 155 -1.94 -4.96 -4.15
CA GLY A 155 -0.57 -4.44 -4.31
C GLY A 155 -0.58 -2.93 -4.38
N PHE A 156 -0.47 -2.25 -3.24
CA PHE A 156 -0.31 -0.80 -3.16
C PHE A 156 1.14 -0.39 -2.96
N SER A 157 1.44 0.87 -3.24
CA SER A 157 2.80 1.41 -3.07
C SER A 157 3.13 1.54 -1.58
N VAL A 158 4.41 1.46 -1.24
CA VAL A 158 4.94 1.80 0.09
C VAL A 158 5.81 3.03 -0.05
N ARG A 159 5.65 4.02 0.84
CA ARG A 159 6.59 5.13 0.98
C ARG A 159 7.01 5.24 2.43
N CYS A 160 8.27 4.91 2.66
CA CYS A 160 8.85 4.91 3.99
C CYS A 160 8.89 6.31 4.60
N VAL A 161 8.69 6.38 5.92
CA VAL A 161 8.88 7.58 6.74
C VAL A 161 10.00 7.32 7.75
N GLN A 162 10.60 8.40 8.24
CA GLN A 162 11.66 8.29 9.24
C GLN A 162 11.07 7.76 10.56
N GLU A 163 11.82 6.90 11.25
CA GLU A 163 11.47 6.39 12.59
C GLU A 163 11.57 7.46 13.69
#